data_AF-A0A101X0Y7-F1
#
_entry.id   AF-A0A101X0Y7-F1
#
_cell.length_a   1.000
_cell.length_b   1.000
_cell.length_c   1.000
_cell.angle_alpha   90.00
_cell.angle_beta   90.00
_cell.angle_gamma   90.00
#
_symmetry.space_group_name_H-M   'P 1'
#
loop_
_entity.id
_entity.type
_entity.pdbx_description
1 polymer ?
#
loop_
_entity_poly.entity_id
_entity_poly.type
_entity_poly.pdbx_seq_one_letter_code
_entity_poly.pdbx_strand_id
1 'polypeptide(L)'
;MVRRFERKVRKYRGYRTHGWGRVGQHRKSGSSGGRGKSGLHKHKWSLVMKYAEDSSGYPFYGKHGFEQPNALVAARLGINVGELESSLDELVSKGLVQVVDGKYVVDLTKLGFNKLLGRGRVT
;
A
#
# COMPACT_ATOMS: atom_id res chain seq x y z
N MET A 1 -27.82 -7.85 -4.92
CA MET A 1 -27.83 -9.18 -5.56
C MET A 1 -26.86 -9.16 -6.74
N VAL A 2 -25.79 -9.97 -6.76
CA VAL A 2 -24.83 -9.98 -7.88
C VAL A 2 -25.46 -10.73 -9.05
N ARG A 3 -25.70 -10.05 -10.18
CA ARG A 3 -26.18 -10.66 -11.42
C ARG A 3 -25.09 -11.58 -11.98
N ARG A 4 -25.11 -12.86 -11.62
CA ARG A 4 -24.14 -13.84 -12.17
C ARG A 4 -24.54 -14.15 -13.60
N PHE A 5 -23.90 -13.46 -14.55
CA PHE A 5 -23.93 -13.86 -15.94
C PHE A 5 -23.49 -15.32 -16.06
N GLU A 6 -24.14 -16.07 -16.95
CA GLU A 6 -23.77 -17.46 -17.16
C GLU A 6 -22.29 -17.57 -17.55
N ARG A 7 -21.61 -18.57 -16.98
CA ARG A 7 -20.19 -18.80 -17.29
C ARG A 7 -20.03 -18.99 -18.79
N LYS A 8 -19.03 -18.30 -19.37
CA LYS A 8 -18.66 -18.37 -20.80
C LYS A 8 -18.56 -19.81 -21.35
N VAL A 9 -18.20 -20.77 -20.49
CA VAL A 9 -18.13 -22.20 -20.82
C VAL A 9 -19.46 -22.77 -21.32
N ARG A 10 -20.62 -22.32 -20.79
CA ARG A 10 -21.94 -22.79 -21.22
C ARG A 10 -22.21 -22.42 -22.67
N LYS A 11 -21.92 -21.17 -23.04
CA LYS A 11 -22.03 -20.67 -24.41
C LYS A 11 -21.09 -21.34 -25.41
N TYR A 12 -19.92 -21.82 -24.96
CA TYR A 12 -18.94 -22.48 -25.82
C TYR A 12 -19.08 -24.01 -25.89
N ARG A 13 -20.11 -24.62 -25.32
CA ARG A 13 -20.39 -26.03 -25.59
C ARG A 13 -20.69 -26.21 -27.08
N GLY A 14 -20.06 -27.18 -27.73
CA GLY A 14 -20.13 -27.37 -29.18
C GLY A 14 -19.11 -26.57 -29.99
N TYR A 15 -18.38 -25.63 -29.37
CA TYR A 15 -17.23 -24.99 -30.02
C TYR A 15 -15.97 -25.84 -29.87
N ARG A 16 -15.27 -26.07 -30.98
CA ARG A 16 -14.09 -26.95 -31.04
C ARG A 16 -12.93 -26.55 -30.13
N THR A 17 -12.71 -25.25 -29.88
CA THR A 17 -11.47 -24.75 -29.23
C THR A 17 -11.70 -23.84 -28.02
N HIS A 18 -12.95 -23.62 -27.61
CA HIS A 18 -13.31 -22.76 -26.47
C HIS A 18 -12.69 -21.35 -26.47
N GLY A 19 -12.29 -20.82 -27.64
CA GLY A 19 -11.72 -19.49 -27.81
C GLY A 19 -10.19 -19.40 -27.75
N TRP A 20 -9.46 -20.52 -27.68
CA TRP A 20 -7.99 -20.54 -27.59
C TRP A 20 -7.25 -20.57 -28.96
N GLY A 21 -7.93 -20.16 -30.02
CA GLY A 21 -7.42 -20.23 -31.40
C GLY A 21 -7.46 -21.66 -31.97
N ARG A 22 -7.02 -21.87 -33.22
CA ARG A 22 -6.97 -23.20 -33.86
C ARG A 22 -5.60 -23.89 -33.71
N VAL A 23 -4.50 -23.12 -33.73
CA VAL A 23 -3.12 -23.64 -33.83
C VAL A 23 -2.40 -23.65 -32.47
N GLY A 24 -2.40 -22.51 -31.76
CA GLY A 24 -1.68 -22.34 -30.49
C GLY A 24 -2.28 -23.14 -29.33
N GLN A 25 -3.62 -23.17 -29.23
CA GLN A 25 -4.41 -23.84 -28.17
C GLN A 25 -3.99 -23.49 -26.73
N HIS A 26 -4.82 -23.88 -25.76
CA HIS A 26 -4.47 -23.76 -24.35
C HIS A 26 -3.59 -24.92 -23.91
N ARG A 27 -2.28 -24.74 -23.99
CA ARG A 27 -1.29 -25.72 -23.52
C ARG A 27 -0.80 -25.37 -22.10
N LYS A 28 0.05 -26.22 -21.54
CA LYS A 28 0.66 -26.04 -20.21
C LYS A 28 1.63 -24.84 -20.20
N SER A 29 2.41 -24.71 -19.12
CA SER A 29 3.32 -23.58 -18.87
C SER A 29 4.34 -23.26 -19.96
N GLY A 30 4.65 -24.20 -20.86
CA GLY A 30 5.49 -23.93 -22.03
C GLY A 30 4.90 -22.83 -22.92
N SER A 31 3.57 -22.81 -23.09
CA SER A 31 2.89 -21.77 -23.89
C SER A 31 2.94 -20.39 -23.25
N SER A 32 3.13 -20.31 -21.93
CA SER A 32 3.26 -19.06 -21.18
C SER A 32 4.74 -18.68 -20.96
N GLY A 33 5.68 -19.42 -21.54
CA GLY A 33 7.12 -19.19 -21.38
C GLY A 33 7.64 -19.48 -19.98
N GLY A 34 7.13 -20.52 -19.31
CA GLY A 34 7.53 -20.95 -17.96
C GLY A 34 6.47 -20.68 -16.89
N ARG A 35 6.67 -21.23 -15.68
CA ARG A 35 5.79 -20.97 -14.52
C ARG A 35 6.27 -19.74 -13.75
N GLY A 36 5.32 -18.97 -13.23
CA GLY A 36 5.59 -17.81 -12.37
C GLY A 36 6.49 -16.77 -13.04
N LYS A 37 7.48 -16.28 -12.28
CA LYS A 37 8.46 -15.26 -12.71
C LYS A 37 9.61 -15.82 -13.58
N SER A 38 9.46 -17.03 -14.12
CA SER A 38 10.47 -17.61 -15.03
C SER A 38 10.60 -16.80 -16.32
N GLY A 39 11.84 -16.60 -16.77
CA GLY A 39 12.16 -15.88 -17.99
C GLY A 39 12.28 -14.37 -17.84
N LEU A 40 12.02 -13.80 -16.65
CA LEU A 40 12.12 -12.36 -16.44
C LEU A 40 13.55 -11.83 -16.70
N HIS A 41 14.61 -12.58 -16.40
CA HIS A 41 16.00 -12.26 -16.78
C HIS A 41 16.45 -12.78 -18.17
N LYS A 42 15.52 -13.26 -19.01
CA LYS A 42 15.81 -13.87 -20.31
C LYS A 42 14.78 -13.45 -21.36
N HIS A 43 13.99 -14.39 -21.87
CA HIS A 43 13.03 -14.19 -22.96
C HIS A 43 11.79 -13.33 -22.59
N LYS A 44 11.62 -12.95 -21.32
CA LYS A 44 10.61 -11.98 -20.85
C LYS A 44 11.23 -10.66 -20.36
N TRP A 45 12.50 -10.39 -20.65
CA TRP A 45 13.17 -9.16 -20.18
C TRP A 45 12.49 -7.88 -20.68
N SER A 46 11.92 -7.88 -21.89
CA SER A 46 11.16 -6.75 -22.42
C SER A 46 9.95 -6.36 -21.55
N LEU A 47 9.31 -7.35 -20.90
CA LEU A 47 8.23 -7.09 -19.94
C LEU A 47 8.76 -6.37 -18.70
N VAL A 48 9.92 -6.78 -18.21
CA VAL A 48 10.58 -6.13 -17.07
C VAL A 48 10.93 -4.69 -17.43
N MET A 49 11.56 -4.45 -18.58
CA MET A 49 11.94 -3.09 -19.01
C MET A 49 10.75 -2.16 -19.20
N LYS A 50 9.61 -2.67 -19.67
CA LYS A 50 8.43 -1.84 -19.92
C LYS A 50 7.63 -1.49 -18.66
N TYR A 51 7.53 -2.43 -17.72
CA TYR A 51 6.60 -2.32 -16.59
C TYR A 51 7.28 -2.22 -15.23
N ALA A 52 8.60 -2.42 -15.14
CA ALA A 52 9.35 -2.06 -13.95
C ALA A 52 9.60 -0.56 -13.97
N GLU A 53 8.64 0.23 -13.48
CA GLU A 53 8.79 1.67 -13.33
C GLU A 53 9.67 2.04 -12.13
N ASP A 54 10.44 3.11 -12.31
CA ASP A 54 11.40 3.70 -11.36
C ASP A 54 10.74 4.18 -10.04
N SER A 55 9.48 4.66 -10.11
CA SER A 55 8.78 5.34 -9.01
C SER A 55 8.04 4.43 -8.01
N SER A 56 7.80 3.17 -8.35
CA SER A 56 7.24 2.17 -7.43
C SER A 56 8.22 1.05 -7.06
N GLY A 57 9.48 1.22 -7.46
CA GLY A 57 10.59 0.37 -7.03
C GLY A 57 11.41 -0.15 -8.20
N TYR A 58 12.39 0.65 -8.60
CA TYR A 58 13.63 0.22 -9.23
C TYR A 58 14.11 -1.15 -8.72
N PRO A 59 14.46 -2.06 -9.64
CA PRO A 59 13.58 -2.95 -10.37
C PRO A 59 13.36 -4.26 -9.58
N PHE A 60 12.64 -5.22 -10.16
CA PHE A 60 12.52 -6.62 -9.70
C PHE A 60 13.84 -7.32 -9.25
N TYR A 61 14.99 -6.70 -9.50
CA TYR A 61 16.33 -7.23 -9.36
C TYR A 61 17.30 -6.14 -8.90
N GLY A 62 17.89 -6.32 -7.72
CA GLY A 62 18.85 -5.39 -7.14
C GLY A 62 18.81 -5.44 -5.62
N LYS A 63 19.84 -4.87 -4.99
CA LYS A 63 19.84 -4.55 -3.56
C LYS A 63 20.18 -3.07 -3.46
N HIS A 64 19.39 -2.32 -2.69
CA HIS A 64 19.61 -0.90 -2.46
C HIS A 64 19.62 -0.62 -0.96
N GLY A 65 20.59 0.18 -0.51
CA GLY A 65 20.75 0.50 0.91
C GLY A 65 21.36 -0.62 1.75
N PHE A 66 21.07 -0.61 3.04
CA PHE A 66 21.53 -1.59 4.04
C PHE A 66 20.41 -1.90 5.02
N GLU A 67 20.39 -3.12 5.57
CA GLU A 67 19.44 -3.52 6.61
C GLU A 67 20.02 -3.13 7.97
N GLN A 68 19.30 -2.30 8.73
CA GLN A 68 19.69 -1.99 10.11
C GLN A 68 19.25 -3.16 11.01
N PRO A 69 20.10 -3.64 11.95
CA PRO A 69 19.65 -4.56 12.99
C PRO A 69 18.45 -3.99 13.74
N ASN A 70 17.56 -4.85 14.25
CA ASN A 70 16.39 -4.42 15.04
C ASN A 70 16.82 -3.56 16.23
N ALA A 71 16.88 -2.25 16.03
CA ALA A 71 16.96 -1.28 17.10
C ALA A 71 15.55 -1.14 17.68
N LEU A 72 15.46 -0.88 18.99
CA LEU A 72 14.26 -0.31 19.60
C LEU A 72 14.08 1.11 19.06
N VAL A 73 13.67 1.23 17.80
CA VAL A 73 13.35 2.53 17.21
C VAL A 73 12.09 3.01 17.94
N ALA A 74 12.27 3.96 18.86
CA ALA A 74 11.16 4.64 19.49
C ALA A 74 10.29 5.23 18.37
N ALA A 75 9.01 4.84 18.33
CA ALA A 75 8.08 5.34 17.33
C ALA A 75 8.07 6.88 17.41
N ARG A 76 8.44 7.54 16.31
CA ARG A 76 8.37 9.01 16.22
C ARG A 76 6.93 9.39 15.92
N LEU A 77 6.09 9.41 16.96
CA LEU A 77 4.71 9.84 16.87
C LEU A 77 4.66 11.37 16.82
N GLY A 78 4.17 11.91 15.71
CA GLY A 78 4.00 13.34 15.52
C GLY A 78 2.52 13.70 15.40
N ILE A 79 2.11 14.80 16.04
CA ILE A 79 0.77 15.38 15.89
C ILE A 79 0.85 16.74 15.22
N ASN A 80 -0.12 17.07 14.37
CA ASN A 80 -0.21 18.38 13.73
C ASN A 80 -0.98 19.38 14.60
N VAL A 81 -0.64 20.67 14.51
CA VAL A 81 -1.31 21.73 15.29
C VAL A 81 -2.82 21.83 15.03
N GLY A 82 -3.28 21.64 13.80
CA GLY A 82 -4.72 21.69 13.50
C GLY A 82 -5.50 20.46 13.98
N GLU A 83 -4.84 19.29 14.03
CA GLU A 83 -5.43 18.07 14.60
C GLU A 83 -5.54 18.19 16.13
N LEU A 84 -4.54 18.82 16.75
CA LEU A 84 -4.53 19.10 18.18
C LEU A 84 -5.68 20.06 18.54
N GLU A 85 -5.85 21.15 17.79
CA GLU A 85 -6.97 22.09 18.00
C GLU A 85 -8.33 21.41 17.89
N SER A 86 -8.55 20.62 16.85
CA SER A 86 -9.83 19.91 16.64
C SER A 86 -10.14 18.89 17.76
N SER A 87 -9.11 18.40 18.44
CA SER A 87 -9.24 17.39 19.49
C SER A 87 -9.23 17.98 20.90
N LEU A 88 -9.04 19.30 21.07
CA LEU A 88 -8.92 19.94 22.39
C LEU A 88 -10.14 19.68 23.27
N ASP A 89 -11.35 19.86 22.74
CA ASP A 89 -12.59 19.68 23.50
C ASP A 89 -12.73 18.26 24.04
N GLU A 90 -12.39 17.27 23.22
CA GLU A 90 -12.39 15.86 23.64
C GLU A 90 -11.30 15.57 24.66
N LEU A 91 -10.10 16.12 24.49
CA LEU A 91 -8.99 15.91 25.40
C LEU A 91 -9.22 16.56 26.77
N VAL A 92 -9.91 17.69 26.81
CA VAL A 92 -10.37 18.34 28.04
C VAL A 92 -11.41 17.46 28.74
N SER A 93 -12.39 16.91 27.99
CA SER A 93 -13.39 16.00 28.56
C SER A 93 -12.78 14.72 29.17
N LYS A 94 -11.67 14.25 28.59
CA LYS A 94 -10.89 13.10 29.05
C LYS A 94 -9.92 13.44 30.19
N GLY A 95 -9.85 14.71 30.62
CA GLY A 95 -8.97 15.17 31.70
C GLY A 95 -7.47 15.18 31.34
N LEU A 96 -7.13 15.08 30.06
CA LEU A 96 -5.75 15.01 29.58
C LEU A 96 -5.14 16.40 29.35
N VAL A 97 -5.97 17.45 29.30
CA VAL A 97 -5.59 18.85 29.09
C VAL A 97 -6.11 19.69 30.24
N GLN A 98 -5.26 20.56 30.79
CA GLN A 98 -5.63 21.46 31.88
C GLN A 98 -5.92 22.85 31.34
N VAL A 99 -7.00 23.48 31.81
CA VAL A 99 -7.26 24.89 31.55
C VAL A 99 -6.73 25.69 32.73
N VAL A 100 -5.66 26.45 32.49
CA VAL A 100 -5.05 27.34 33.49
C VAL A 100 -5.13 28.76 32.94
N ASP A 101 -5.71 29.69 33.71
CA ASP A 101 -5.87 31.10 33.34
C ASP A 101 -6.51 31.32 31.95
N GLY A 102 -7.52 30.52 31.61
CA GLY A 102 -8.23 30.61 30.33
C GLY A 102 -7.43 30.10 29.12
N LYS A 103 -6.28 29.44 29.34
CA LYS A 103 -5.45 28.84 28.28
C LYS A 103 -5.42 27.31 28.41
N TYR A 104 -5.44 26.63 27.28
CA TYR A 104 -5.26 25.18 27.22
C TYR A 104 -3.78 24.82 27.35
N VAL A 105 -3.43 24.13 28.43
CA VAL A 105 -2.09 23.58 28.65
C VAL A 105 -2.11 22.09 28.27
N VAL A 106 -1.47 21.77 27.15
CA VAL A 106 -1.41 20.42 26.59
C VAL A 106 -0.02 19.84 26.79
N ASP A 107 0.05 18.70 27.49
CA ASP A 107 1.29 17.94 27.66
C ASP A 107 1.38 16.81 26.62
N LEU A 108 2.20 17.02 25.60
CA LEU A 108 2.37 16.09 24.49
C LEU A 108 2.98 14.75 24.92
N THR A 109 3.76 14.73 26.01
CA THR A 109 4.40 13.50 26.49
C THR A 109 3.38 12.55 27.10
N LYS A 110 2.39 13.09 27.84
CA LYS A 110 1.26 12.32 28.37
C LYS A 110 0.35 11.77 27.28
N LEU A 111 0.25 12.48 26.16
CA LEU A 111 -0.49 12.04 24.98
C LEU A 111 0.29 11.01 24.13
N GLY A 112 1.55 10.74 24.47
CA GLY A 112 2.40 9.78 23.74
C GLY A 112 2.97 10.33 22.43
N PHE A 113 2.96 11.65 22.21
CA PHE A 113 3.56 12.27 21.03
C PHE A 113 4.96 12.80 21.33
N ASN A 114 5.88 12.54 20.39
CA ASN A 114 7.29 12.90 20.46
C ASN A 114 7.64 14.15 19.63
N LYS A 115 6.72 14.59 18.75
CA LYS A 115 6.96 15.73 17.87
C LYS A 115 5.67 16.50 17.57
N LEU A 116 5.74 17.83 17.63
CA LEU A 116 4.68 18.71 17.14
C LEU A 116 5.02 19.17 15.72
N LEU A 117 4.06 19.05 14.80
CA LEU A 117 4.20 19.41 13.40
C LEU A 117 3.29 20.61 13.06
N GLY A 118 3.78 21.50 12.19
CA GLY A 118 3.14 22.80 11.90
C GLY A 118 2.03 22.79 10.84
N ARG A 119 1.42 21.64 10.53
CA ARG A 119 0.33 21.60 9.54
C ARG A 119 -1.00 22.03 10.19
N GLY A 120 -1.67 22.99 9.56
CA GLY A 120 -2.96 23.53 10.04
C GLY A 120 -2.82 24.93 10.62
N ARG A 121 -3.92 25.44 11.17
CA ARG A 121 -3.99 26.71 11.88
C ARG A 121 -4.36 26.41 13.33
N VAL A 122 -4.07 27.35 14.23
CA VAL A 122 -4.58 27.40 15.60
C VAL A 122 -5.26 28.76 15.73
N THR A 123 -6.50 28.80 16.23
CA THR A 123 -7.28 30.02 16.43
C THR A 123 -7.31 30.48 17.88
#